data_AF-A0A383BVB3-F1
#
_entry.id   AF-A0A383BVB3-F1
#
_cell.length_a   1.000
_cell.length_b   1.000
_cell.length_c   1.000
_cell.angle_alpha   90.00
_cell.angle_beta   90.00
_cell.angle_gamma   90.00
#
_symmetry.space_group_name_H-M   'P 1'
#
loop_
_entity.id
_entity.type
_entity.pdbx_description
1 polymer ?
#
loop_
_entity_poly.entity_id
_entity_poly.type
_entity_poly.pdbx_seq_one_letter_code
_entity_poly.pdbx_strand_id
1 'polypeptide(L)'
;EKVKLATAKKAEAAKKAGPVGKPLVDNDDGTITDPNSGYMWKKTDAWLDVKKFYTWQDHREYVDWVNKNKGKFGGYDNWRIPNKAEALTLFDKTGVKSLADKNGTNYPIDSIFAPGGASNTWITECSDEKIIRMDLKIGVDTAYPTQEVWSSMRLIRKEGEAAPSPVGTTEAPAATAELTAGKSANAPAGAKQPAATPTAAKPKSDAPTPTQARVFSSEERAAMLKRAKAHAAEVKARKG
;
A
#
# COMPACT_ATOMS: atom_id res chain seq x y z
N GLU A 1 12.24 -5.57 -35.12
CA GLU A 1 11.08 -6.48 -35.07
C GLU A 1 10.30 -6.44 -33.75
N LYS A 2 10.93 -6.70 -32.60
CA LYS A 2 10.26 -6.76 -31.28
C LYS A 2 9.54 -5.46 -30.86
N VAL A 3 10.08 -4.29 -31.18
CA VAL A 3 9.41 -3.00 -30.90
C VAL A 3 8.17 -2.82 -31.76
N LYS A 4 8.23 -3.17 -33.05
CA LYS A 4 7.10 -3.09 -33.98
C LYS A 4 5.97 -4.04 -33.58
N LEU A 5 6.31 -5.23 -33.08
CA LEU A 5 5.36 -6.20 -32.54
C LEU A 5 4.72 -5.72 -31.22
N ALA A 6 5.50 -5.07 -30.34
CA ALA A 6 4.97 -4.48 -29.11
C ALA A 6 4.03 -3.29 -29.40
N THR A 7 4.37 -2.45 -30.37
CA THR A 7 3.51 -1.34 -30.82
C THR A 7 2.25 -1.86 -31.52
N ALA A 8 2.36 -2.91 -32.34
CA ALA A 8 1.21 -3.56 -32.98
C ALA A 8 0.29 -4.22 -31.94
N LYS A 9 0.84 -4.88 -30.93
CA LYS A 9 0.06 -5.46 -29.81
C LYS A 9 -0.62 -4.40 -28.97
N LYS A 10 0.02 -3.24 -28.73
CA LYS A 10 -0.59 -2.07 -28.07
C LYS A 10 -1.71 -1.45 -28.91
N ALA A 11 -1.54 -1.39 -30.23
CA ALA A 11 -2.55 -0.88 -31.16
C ALA A 11 -3.74 -1.84 -31.34
N GLU A 12 -3.52 -3.15 -31.25
CA GLU A 12 -4.57 -4.16 -31.31
C GLU A 12 -5.36 -4.26 -30.00
N ALA A 13 -4.69 -4.13 -28.84
CA ALA A 13 -5.34 -4.00 -27.54
C ALA A 13 -6.24 -2.76 -27.47
N ALA A 14 -5.81 -1.63 -28.05
CA ALA A 14 -6.62 -0.43 -28.17
C ALA A 14 -7.86 -0.60 -29.07
N LYS A 15 -7.85 -1.55 -30.02
CA LYS A 15 -8.98 -1.82 -30.94
C LYS A 15 -10.02 -2.78 -30.38
N LYS A 16 -9.72 -3.51 -29.29
CA LYS A 16 -10.65 -4.44 -28.61
C LYS A 16 -11.29 -3.87 -27.35
N ALA A 17 -10.97 -2.63 -26.98
CA ALA A 17 -11.64 -1.98 -25.87
C ALA A 17 -13.11 -1.72 -26.27
N GLY A 18 -14.04 -2.49 -25.67
CA GLY A 18 -15.46 -2.14 -25.64
C GLY A 18 -15.66 -0.72 -25.09
N PRO A 19 -16.89 -0.17 -25.09
CA PRO A 19 -17.14 1.25 -24.85
C PRO A 19 -16.35 1.75 -23.64
N VAL A 20 -15.30 2.52 -23.94
CA VAL A 20 -14.35 3.01 -22.95
C VAL A 20 -15.13 4.02 -22.14
N GLY A 21 -15.42 3.68 -20.88
CA GLY A 21 -15.99 4.61 -19.92
C GLY A 21 -15.15 5.89 -19.86
N LYS A 22 -15.70 6.95 -19.28
CA LYS A 22 -14.97 8.20 -19.08
C LYS A 22 -13.66 7.93 -18.32
N PRO A 23 -12.52 8.55 -18.69
CA PRO A 23 -11.26 8.33 -18.02
C PRO A 23 -11.32 8.74 -16.54
N LEU A 24 -10.43 8.17 -15.72
CA LEU A 24 -10.26 8.61 -14.34
C LEU A 24 -9.80 10.07 -14.30
N VAL A 25 -10.22 10.80 -13.28
CA VAL A 25 -9.92 12.23 -13.11
C VAL A 25 -9.10 12.40 -11.84
N ASP A 26 -7.93 13.05 -11.95
CA ASP A 26 -7.14 13.51 -10.81
C ASP A 26 -7.77 14.81 -10.31
N ASN A 27 -8.05 14.88 -9.01
CA ASN A 27 -8.63 16.07 -8.40
C ASN A 27 -7.55 17.06 -7.90
N ASP A 28 -6.27 16.74 -8.11
CA ASP A 28 -5.11 17.55 -7.67
C ASP A 28 -5.03 17.79 -6.14
N ASP A 29 -5.78 17.01 -5.36
CA ASP A 29 -5.89 17.09 -3.89
C ASP A 29 -5.46 15.78 -3.18
N GLY A 30 -4.82 14.88 -3.92
CA GLY A 30 -4.45 13.54 -3.46
C GLY A 30 -5.53 12.47 -3.68
N THR A 31 -6.62 12.80 -4.37
CA THR A 31 -7.70 11.87 -4.71
C THR A 31 -7.92 11.74 -6.22
N ILE A 32 -8.50 10.61 -6.63
CA ILE A 32 -8.83 10.29 -8.02
C ILE A 32 -10.30 9.89 -8.08
N THR A 33 -11.06 10.51 -8.97
CA THR A 33 -12.48 10.20 -9.19
C THR A 33 -12.64 9.25 -10.37
N ASP A 34 -13.43 8.19 -10.19
CA ASP A 34 -13.95 7.37 -11.28
C ASP A 34 -15.35 7.86 -11.69
N PRO A 35 -15.49 8.58 -12.82
CA PRO A 35 -16.78 9.12 -13.27
C PRO A 35 -17.80 8.05 -13.69
N ASN A 36 -17.40 6.78 -13.85
CA ASN A 36 -18.30 5.71 -14.29
C ASN A 36 -18.99 5.03 -13.11
N SER A 37 -18.29 4.91 -11.97
CA SER A 37 -18.80 4.26 -10.76
C SER A 37 -19.21 5.24 -9.67
N GLY A 38 -18.74 6.50 -9.74
CA GLY A 38 -18.88 7.49 -8.67
C GLY A 38 -17.98 7.19 -7.47
N TYR A 39 -17.02 6.27 -7.61
CA TYR A 39 -16.03 6.02 -6.59
C TYR A 39 -14.93 7.07 -6.60
N MET A 40 -14.41 7.37 -5.42
CA MET A 40 -13.23 8.19 -5.26
C MET A 40 -12.16 7.37 -4.55
N TRP A 41 -10.99 7.33 -5.14
CA TRP A 41 -9.83 6.59 -4.67
C TRP A 41 -8.78 7.53 -4.12
N LYS A 42 -8.06 7.06 -3.11
CA LYS A 42 -6.84 7.72 -2.69
C LYS A 42 -5.73 7.50 -3.73
N LYS A 43 -4.99 8.56 -4.08
CA LYS A 43 -3.95 8.51 -5.12
C LYS A 43 -2.75 7.63 -4.75
N THR A 44 -2.42 7.58 -3.46
CA THR A 44 -1.35 6.76 -2.88
C THR A 44 -1.92 5.59 -2.06
N ASP A 45 -1.13 4.55 -1.85
CA ASP A 45 -1.45 3.44 -0.95
C ASP A 45 -0.72 3.57 0.41
N ALA A 46 -0.95 2.63 1.32
CA ALA A 46 -0.30 2.62 2.64
C ALA A 46 1.24 2.61 2.55
N TRP A 47 1.80 1.83 1.62
CA TRP A 47 3.25 1.80 1.40
C TRP A 47 3.82 3.15 0.97
N LEU A 48 3.11 3.89 0.11
CA LEU A 48 3.57 5.21 -0.32
C LEU A 48 3.53 6.24 0.81
N ASP A 49 2.48 6.22 1.63
CA ASP A 49 2.29 7.19 2.70
C ASP A 49 3.21 7.00 3.90
N VAL A 50 3.30 5.75 4.40
CA VAL A 50 3.91 5.45 5.71
C VAL A 50 5.02 4.41 5.62
N LYS A 51 5.33 3.88 4.43
CA LYS A 51 6.37 2.84 4.21
C LYS A 51 6.17 1.60 5.08
N LYS A 52 4.90 1.28 5.41
CA LYS A 52 4.50 0.15 6.25
C LYS A 52 3.50 -0.72 5.50
N PHE A 53 3.65 -2.03 5.66
CA PHE A 53 2.62 -3.01 5.33
C PHE A 53 1.81 -3.31 6.60
N TYR A 54 0.55 -3.70 6.44
CA TYR A 54 -0.33 -4.03 7.56
C TYR A 54 -0.79 -5.48 7.43
N THR A 55 -0.88 -6.16 8.57
CA THR A 55 -1.66 -7.39 8.68
C THR A 55 -3.15 -7.08 8.52
N TRP A 56 -4.00 -8.09 8.41
CA TRP A 56 -5.44 -7.84 8.48
C TRP A 56 -5.80 -7.34 9.88
N GLN A 57 -5.23 -7.86 10.95
CA GLN A 57 -5.54 -7.47 12.32
C GLN A 57 -5.25 -5.97 12.57
N ASP A 58 -4.18 -5.46 11.96
CA ASP A 58 -3.74 -4.07 12.13
C ASP A 58 -4.28 -3.12 11.04
N HIS A 59 -5.13 -3.58 10.12
CA HIS A 59 -5.54 -2.78 8.96
C HIS A 59 -6.21 -1.45 9.37
N ARG A 60 -6.94 -1.45 10.48
CA ARG A 60 -7.65 -0.26 10.98
C ARG A 60 -6.71 0.88 11.33
N GLU A 61 -5.48 0.58 11.76
CA GLU A 61 -4.49 1.61 12.08
C GLU A 61 -4.30 2.60 10.93
N TYR A 62 -4.18 2.10 9.70
CA TYR A 62 -3.98 2.94 8.53
C TYR A 62 -5.27 3.63 8.09
N VAL A 63 -6.41 2.94 8.14
CA VAL A 63 -7.72 3.55 7.80
C VAL A 63 -8.00 4.75 8.71
N ASP A 64 -7.85 4.55 10.02
CA ASP A 64 -8.06 5.59 11.02
C ASP A 64 -7.05 6.73 10.86
N TRP A 65 -5.79 6.40 10.57
CA TRP A 65 -4.77 7.41 10.32
C TRP A 65 -5.12 8.27 9.10
N VAL A 66 -5.56 7.67 7.99
CA VAL A 66 -5.99 8.43 6.80
C VAL A 66 -7.17 9.35 7.15
N ASN A 67 -8.19 8.83 7.82
CA ASN A 67 -9.38 9.61 8.20
C ASN A 67 -9.06 10.75 9.17
N LYS A 68 -8.13 10.55 10.11
CA LYS A 68 -7.62 11.61 11.00
C LYS A 68 -6.78 12.65 10.25
N ASN A 69 -6.12 12.27 9.16
CA ASN A 69 -5.26 13.13 8.33
C ASN A 69 -5.98 13.68 7.09
N LYS A 70 -7.30 13.91 7.16
CA LYS A 70 -8.16 14.29 6.04
C LYS A 70 -7.64 15.44 5.16
N GLY A 71 -6.95 16.42 5.73
CA GLY A 71 -6.36 17.54 4.98
C GLY A 71 -5.31 17.14 3.92
N LYS A 72 -4.76 15.92 3.99
CA LYS A 72 -3.82 15.38 2.99
C LYS A 72 -4.51 14.62 1.86
N PHE A 73 -5.78 14.28 2.02
CA PHE A 73 -6.50 13.30 1.20
C PHE A 73 -7.90 13.83 0.83
N GLY A 74 -7.93 14.99 0.16
CA GLY A 74 -9.16 15.63 -0.31
C GLY A 74 -10.10 16.20 0.76
N GLY A 75 -9.68 16.25 2.03
CA GLY A 75 -10.53 16.77 3.12
C GLY A 75 -11.57 15.79 3.64
N TYR A 76 -11.50 14.52 3.25
CA TYR A 76 -12.48 13.49 3.62
C TYR A 76 -12.03 12.59 4.78
N ASP A 77 -12.97 12.17 5.61
CA ASP A 77 -12.78 11.30 6.78
C ASP A 77 -13.61 10.00 6.73
N ASN A 78 -14.13 9.65 5.56
CA ASN A 78 -14.90 8.44 5.31
C ASN A 78 -14.19 7.43 4.39
N TRP A 79 -12.86 7.39 4.44
CA TRP A 79 -12.05 6.41 3.71
C TRP A 79 -12.20 5.01 4.32
N ARG A 80 -12.34 4.00 3.47
CA ARG A 80 -12.47 2.59 3.88
C ARG A 80 -11.74 1.65 2.94
N ILE A 81 -11.62 0.40 3.38
CA ILE A 81 -11.16 -0.71 2.55
C ILE A 81 -12.22 -0.99 1.45
N PRO A 82 -11.80 -1.22 0.19
CA PRO A 82 -12.72 -1.58 -0.88
C PRO A 82 -13.25 -3.01 -0.73
N ASN A 83 -14.41 -3.30 -1.29
CA ASN A 83 -14.80 -4.70 -1.55
C ASN A 83 -14.10 -5.24 -2.81
N LYS A 84 -14.28 -6.53 -3.10
CA LYS A 84 -13.71 -7.19 -4.28
C LYS A 84 -14.12 -6.51 -5.59
N ALA A 85 -15.41 -6.19 -5.75
CA ALA A 85 -15.92 -5.60 -6.98
C ALA A 85 -15.35 -4.20 -7.22
N GLU A 86 -15.24 -3.41 -6.16
CA GLU A 86 -14.60 -2.10 -6.15
C GLU A 86 -13.11 -2.20 -6.46
N ALA A 87 -12.36 -3.08 -5.78
CA ALA A 87 -10.93 -3.28 -6.05
C ALA A 87 -10.67 -3.71 -7.50
N LEU A 88 -11.56 -4.50 -8.10
CA LEU A 88 -11.47 -4.90 -9.51
C LEU A 88 -11.66 -3.73 -10.49
N THR A 89 -12.26 -2.61 -10.09
CA THR A 89 -12.35 -1.41 -10.95
C THR A 89 -10.98 -0.78 -11.23
N LEU A 90 -10.01 -0.99 -10.34
CA LEU A 90 -8.63 -0.54 -10.54
C LEU A 90 -7.88 -1.38 -11.57
N PHE A 91 -8.26 -2.65 -11.72
CA PHE A 91 -7.58 -3.62 -12.58
C PHE A 91 -7.99 -3.44 -14.04
N ASP A 92 -7.02 -3.07 -14.88
CA ASP A 92 -7.23 -2.93 -16.31
C ASP A 92 -7.15 -4.27 -17.05
N LYS A 93 -8.32 -4.78 -17.44
CA LYS A 93 -8.44 -6.00 -18.25
C LYS A 93 -7.99 -5.79 -19.71
N THR A 94 -7.87 -4.54 -20.17
CA THR A 94 -7.49 -4.25 -21.57
C THR A 94 -5.98 -4.38 -21.81
N GLY A 95 -5.17 -4.31 -20.75
CA GLY A 95 -3.71 -4.37 -20.82
C GLY A 95 -3.08 -3.10 -21.41
N VAL A 96 -3.81 -1.99 -21.44
CA VAL A 96 -3.34 -0.69 -21.95
C VAL A 96 -2.70 0.11 -20.82
N LYS A 97 -3.25 0.02 -19.60
CA LYS A 97 -2.79 0.76 -18.43
C LYS A 97 -1.58 0.07 -17.80
N SER A 98 -0.68 0.87 -17.25
CA SER A 98 0.56 0.38 -16.67
C SER A 98 1.07 1.32 -15.59
N LEU A 99 1.28 0.79 -14.39
CA LEU A 99 1.83 1.50 -13.24
C LEU A 99 2.99 0.67 -12.67
N ALA A 100 4.09 1.31 -12.30
CA ALA A 100 5.22 0.65 -11.65
C ALA A 100 4.97 0.46 -10.15
N ASP A 101 5.19 -0.75 -9.62
CA ASP A 101 5.16 -1.03 -8.19
C ASP A 101 6.48 -0.63 -7.49
N LYS A 102 6.54 -0.80 -6.17
CA LYS A 102 7.72 -0.51 -5.33
C LYS A 102 9.00 -1.26 -5.76
N ASN A 103 8.87 -2.37 -6.48
CA ASN A 103 9.96 -3.19 -6.97
C ASN A 103 10.34 -2.85 -8.43
N GLY A 104 9.66 -1.87 -9.05
CA GLY A 104 9.84 -1.51 -10.46
C GLY A 104 9.11 -2.46 -11.42
N THR A 105 8.23 -3.33 -10.93
CA THR A 105 7.43 -4.22 -11.77
C THR A 105 6.14 -3.51 -12.18
N ASN A 106 5.90 -3.45 -13.49
CA ASN A 106 4.69 -2.87 -14.03
C ASN A 106 3.48 -3.79 -13.85
N TYR A 107 2.33 -3.21 -13.51
CA TYR A 107 1.06 -3.92 -13.32
C TYR A 107 -0.11 -3.09 -13.89
N PRO A 108 -1.24 -3.72 -14.24
CA PRO A 108 -2.31 -3.11 -15.03
C PRO A 108 -3.23 -2.21 -14.19
N ILE A 109 -2.65 -1.11 -13.68
CA ILE A 109 -3.39 0.01 -13.08
C ILE A 109 -3.08 1.27 -13.88
N ASP A 110 -4.01 2.21 -13.87
CA ASP A 110 -3.87 3.53 -14.45
C ASP A 110 -2.66 4.30 -13.88
N SER A 111 -1.86 4.91 -14.76
CA SER A 111 -0.69 5.70 -14.37
C SER A 111 -1.03 7.02 -13.68
N ILE A 112 -2.33 7.37 -13.60
CA ILE A 112 -2.83 8.51 -12.81
C ILE A 112 -2.60 8.31 -11.30
N PHE A 113 -2.54 7.06 -10.84
CA PHE A 113 -2.14 6.75 -9.46
C PHE A 113 -0.65 6.97 -9.26
N ALA A 114 -0.25 7.21 -8.01
CA ALA A 114 1.15 7.40 -7.69
C ALA A 114 1.97 6.10 -7.93
N PRO A 115 3.11 6.18 -8.64
CA PRO A 115 3.98 5.03 -8.86
C PRO A 115 4.74 4.65 -7.59
N GLY A 116 5.24 3.40 -7.55
CA GLY A 116 6.05 2.90 -6.43
C GLY A 116 5.24 2.37 -5.24
N GLY A 117 3.92 2.24 -5.38
CA GLY A 117 3.05 1.57 -4.41
C GLY A 117 3.15 0.05 -4.47
N ALA A 118 2.41 -0.65 -3.62
CA ALA A 118 2.27 -2.10 -3.70
C ALA A 118 1.21 -2.50 -4.73
N SER A 119 1.37 -3.70 -5.29
CA SER A 119 0.43 -4.30 -6.23
C SER A 119 -0.64 -5.16 -5.54
N ASN A 120 -0.77 -5.07 -4.22
CA ASN A 120 -1.76 -5.80 -3.44
C ASN A 120 -2.57 -4.84 -2.57
N THR A 121 -3.81 -5.24 -2.28
CA THR A 121 -4.68 -4.50 -1.37
C THR A 121 -5.53 -5.45 -0.55
N TRP A 122 -5.86 -5.05 0.67
CA TRP A 122 -6.95 -5.67 1.42
C TRP A 122 -8.30 -5.40 0.77
N ILE A 123 -9.23 -6.32 1.00
CA ILE A 123 -10.64 -6.22 0.60
C ILE A 123 -11.55 -6.57 1.77
N THR A 124 -12.79 -6.06 1.79
CA THR A 124 -13.74 -6.29 2.89
C THR A 124 -14.16 -7.75 3.08
N GLU A 125 -13.92 -8.61 2.09
CA GLU A 125 -14.14 -10.05 2.18
C GLU A 125 -13.10 -10.78 3.06
N CYS A 126 -12.04 -10.08 3.49
CA CYS A 126 -11.11 -10.58 4.48
C CYS A 126 -11.74 -10.54 5.88
N SER A 127 -11.47 -11.55 6.71
CA SER A 127 -11.89 -11.63 8.12
C SER A 127 -10.78 -12.22 8.97
N ASP A 128 -10.98 -12.28 10.29
CA ASP A 128 -9.99 -12.84 11.23
C ASP A 128 -9.80 -14.36 11.01
N GLU A 129 -10.82 -15.05 10.52
CA GLU A 129 -10.79 -16.49 10.19
C GLU A 129 -10.33 -16.74 8.75
N LYS A 130 -10.61 -15.80 7.84
CA LYS A 130 -10.35 -15.95 6.41
C LYS A 130 -9.57 -14.77 5.87
N ILE A 131 -8.25 -14.92 5.81
CA ILE A 131 -7.40 -13.91 5.22
C ILE A 131 -7.49 -13.94 3.70
N ILE A 132 -7.99 -12.87 3.10
CA ILE A 132 -8.09 -12.71 1.64
C ILE A 132 -7.39 -11.43 1.21
N ARG A 133 -6.53 -11.53 0.20
CA ARG A 133 -5.84 -10.38 -0.40
C ARG A 133 -6.09 -10.31 -1.89
N MET A 134 -6.36 -9.11 -2.40
CA MET A 134 -6.46 -8.86 -3.83
C MET A 134 -5.06 -8.62 -4.43
N ASP A 135 -4.72 -9.38 -5.47
CA ASP A 135 -3.54 -9.13 -6.31
C ASP A 135 -3.94 -8.33 -7.55
N LEU A 136 -3.50 -7.07 -7.61
CA LEU A 136 -3.80 -6.15 -8.70
C LEU A 136 -2.90 -6.37 -9.92
N LYS A 137 -1.94 -7.31 -9.88
CA LYS A 137 -1.18 -7.74 -11.07
C LYS A 137 -2.01 -8.63 -11.98
N ILE A 138 -2.90 -9.43 -11.39
CA ILE A 138 -3.70 -10.43 -12.10
C ILE A 138 -5.21 -10.24 -11.89
N GLY A 139 -5.63 -9.38 -10.98
CA GLY A 139 -7.05 -9.11 -10.69
C GLY A 139 -7.73 -10.28 -9.98
N VAL A 140 -7.01 -10.95 -9.06
CA VAL A 140 -7.49 -12.15 -8.36
C VAL A 140 -7.35 -11.98 -6.86
N ASP A 141 -8.42 -12.30 -6.13
CA ASP A 141 -8.43 -12.47 -4.68
C ASP A 141 -7.90 -13.86 -4.32
N THR A 142 -6.92 -13.90 -3.41
CA THR A 142 -6.31 -15.14 -2.95
C THR A 142 -6.56 -15.29 -1.46
N ALA A 143 -7.12 -16.43 -1.06
CA ALA A 143 -7.22 -16.82 0.34
C ALA A 143 -5.89 -17.39 0.83
N TYR A 144 -5.47 -17.01 2.02
CA TYR A 144 -4.23 -17.46 2.64
C TYR A 144 -4.53 -18.34 3.86
N PRO A 145 -3.71 -19.38 4.09
CA PRO A 145 -3.90 -20.28 5.23
C PRO A 145 -3.41 -19.69 6.56
N THR A 146 -2.64 -18.59 6.51
CA THR A 146 -2.03 -17.96 7.69
C THR A 146 -2.59 -16.58 7.94
N GLN A 147 -2.57 -16.17 9.20
CA GLN A 147 -2.94 -14.82 9.64
C GLN A 147 -1.82 -13.78 9.42
N GLU A 148 -0.56 -14.22 9.36
CA GLU A 148 0.61 -13.35 9.19
C GLU A 148 0.85 -12.92 7.72
N VAL A 149 -0.21 -12.51 7.03
CA VAL A 149 -0.11 -12.00 5.68
C VAL A 149 -0.06 -10.49 5.73
N TRP A 150 0.95 -9.93 5.07
CA TRP A 150 1.17 -8.49 4.99
C TRP A 150 0.67 -7.97 3.65
N SER A 151 -0.08 -6.87 3.68
CA SER A 151 -0.57 -6.18 2.49
C SER A 151 -0.47 -4.67 2.65
N SER A 152 -0.32 -3.98 1.52
CA SER A 152 -0.66 -2.56 1.48
C SER A 152 -2.17 -2.42 1.36
N MET A 153 -2.64 -1.20 1.41
CA MET A 153 -4.07 -0.88 1.31
C MET A 153 -4.26 0.34 0.43
N ARG A 154 -5.13 0.19 -0.56
CA ARG A 154 -5.74 1.31 -1.28
C ARG A 154 -7.09 1.56 -0.64
N LEU A 155 -7.40 2.83 -0.37
CA LEU A 155 -8.66 3.22 0.24
C LEU A 155 -9.56 3.85 -0.80
N ILE A 156 -10.84 3.59 -0.61
CA ILE A 156 -11.94 4.08 -1.45
C ILE A 156 -12.94 4.82 -0.55
N ARG A 157 -13.69 5.73 -1.17
CA ARG A 157 -14.90 6.31 -0.60
C ARG A 157 -15.95 6.50 -1.69
N LYS A 158 -17.18 6.73 -1.25
CA LYS A 158 -18.29 7.18 -2.10
C LYS A 158 -18.95 8.41 -1.47
N GLU A 159 -19.46 9.31 -2.30
CA GLU A 159 -20.22 10.46 -1.83
C GLU A 159 -21.52 10.00 -1.14
N GLY A 160 -21.82 10.59 0.03
CA GLY A 160 -22.96 10.21 0.86
C GLY A 160 -22.75 8.97 1.76
N GLU A 161 -21.61 8.29 1.68
CA GLU A 161 -21.30 7.17 2.57
C GLU A 161 -20.81 7.67 3.94
N ALA A 162 -21.35 7.11 5.03
CA ALA A 162 -20.88 7.43 6.38
C ALA A 162 -19.43 6.97 6.58
N ALA A 163 -18.69 7.67 7.44
CA ALA A 163 -17.37 7.22 7.84
C ALA A 163 -17.43 5.85 8.54
N PRO A 164 -16.41 4.99 8.36
CA PRO A 164 -16.34 3.76 9.13
C PRO A 164 -16.32 4.11 10.63
N SER A 165 -17.29 3.58 11.39
CA SER A 165 -17.42 3.85 12.82
C SER A 165 -16.13 3.48 13.56
N PRO A 166 -15.52 4.40 14.33
CA PRO A 166 -14.40 4.06 15.18
C PRO A 166 -14.92 3.34 16.43
N VAL A 167 -15.10 2.02 16.35
CA VAL A 167 -15.51 1.21 17.51
C VAL A 167 -14.63 -0.03 17.61
N GLY A 168 -13.84 -0.05 18.69
CA GLY A 168 -13.17 -1.26 19.14
C GLY A 168 -14.18 -2.26 19.71
N THR A 169 -13.81 -3.53 19.59
CA THR A 169 -14.53 -4.73 20.04
C THR A 169 -15.66 -5.18 19.12
N THR A 170 -15.42 -6.33 18.49
CA THR A 170 -16.40 -7.25 17.96
C THR A 170 -17.65 -7.31 18.86
N GLU A 171 -18.77 -6.76 18.41
CA GLU A 171 -20.09 -7.07 18.96
C GLU A 171 -20.70 -8.22 18.14
N ALA A 172 -20.76 -9.40 18.77
CA ALA A 172 -21.75 -10.43 18.51
C ALA A 172 -22.76 -10.41 19.68
N PRO A 173 -24.03 -10.80 19.46
CA PRO A 173 -25.19 -10.20 20.13
C PRO A 173 -25.49 -10.74 21.53
N ALA A 174 -25.99 -9.82 22.36
CA ALA A 174 -26.89 -9.97 23.51
C ALA A 174 -27.04 -11.35 24.19
N ALA A 175 -26.51 -11.44 25.42
CA ALA A 175 -27.10 -12.24 26.49
C ALA A 175 -27.19 -11.40 27.77
N THR A 176 -28.38 -11.36 28.34
CA THR A 176 -28.85 -10.48 29.41
C THR A 176 -28.42 -10.97 30.80
N ALA A 177 -28.00 -10.01 31.64
CA ALA A 177 -28.03 -9.95 33.11
C ALA A 177 -27.35 -11.04 33.96
N GLU A 178 -26.41 -10.61 34.82
CA GLU A 178 -26.74 -10.38 36.25
C GLU A 178 -25.68 -9.51 36.96
N LEU A 179 -26.17 -8.53 37.73
CA LEU A 179 -25.42 -7.65 38.63
C LEU A 179 -25.30 -8.33 39.99
N THR A 180 -24.10 -8.40 40.58
CA THR A 180 -23.94 -8.33 42.03
C THR A 180 -22.74 -7.47 42.42
N ALA A 181 -23.00 -6.57 43.38
CA ALA A 181 -22.08 -5.60 43.92
C ALA A 181 -21.18 -6.20 45.01
N GLY A 182 -19.95 -5.70 45.13
CA GLY A 182 -19.04 -6.01 46.24
C GLY A 182 -17.92 -4.98 46.33
N LYS A 183 -18.14 -3.94 47.14
CA LYS A 183 -17.17 -2.90 47.50
C LYS A 183 -16.24 -3.42 48.59
N SER A 184 -14.93 -3.28 48.44
CA SER A 184 -14.05 -2.97 49.59
C SER A 184 -12.71 -2.38 49.15
N ALA A 185 -12.31 -1.33 49.85
CA ALA A 185 -11.05 -0.62 49.73
C ALA A 185 -9.98 -1.31 50.59
N ASN A 186 -8.72 -1.33 50.12
CA ASN A 186 -7.58 -0.86 50.94
C ASN A 186 -6.30 -0.74 50.09
N ALA A 187 -5.60 0.39 50.23
CA ALA A 187 -4.17 0.50 49.96
C ALA A 187 -3.40 -0.09 51.16
N PRO A 188 -2.12 -0.48 51.02
CA PRO A 188 -1.08 0.53 51.22
C PRO A 188 0.17 0.40 50.32
N ALA A 189 0.77 1.57 50.13
CA ALA A 189 2.19 1.93 50.09
C ALA A 189 3.30 0.88 49.81
N GLY A 190 4.17 1.24 48.86
CA GLY A 190 5.57 1.55 49.20
C GLY A 190 6.65 0.71 48.52
N ALA A 191 7.35 1.30 47.54
CA ALA A 191 8.81 1.28 47.46
C ALA A 191 9.30 2.29 46.42
N LYS A 192 10.16 3.21 46.90
CA LYS A 192 10.74 4.34 46.19
C LYS A 192 11.92 3.93 45.31
N GLN A 193 12.02 4.65 44.19
CA GLN A 193 13.22 5.01 43.44
C GLN A 193 14.33 5.61 44.36
N PRO A 194 15.61 5.52 43.96
CA PRO A 194 16.58 6.56 44.29
C PRO A 194 17.24 7.19 43.06
N ALA A 195 17.28 8.53 43.06
CA ALA A 195 18.26 9.40 42.40
C ALA A 195 19.11 10.03 43.54
N ALA A 196 20.33 10.57 43.43
CA ALA A 196 21.11 11.12 42.31
C ALA A 196 22.60 11.40 42.71
N THR A 197 23.47 11.62 41.71
CA THR A 197 24.62 12.60 41.57
C THR A 197 25.98 12.42 42.29
N PRO A 198 27.12 13.07 41.86
CA PRO A 198 27.54 13.69 40.56
C PRO A 198 29.03 13.46 40.09
N THR A 199 29.35 13.95 38.86
CA THR A 199 30.66 14.45 38.29
C THR A 199 31.81 13.50 37.85
N ALA A 200 32.17 13.54 36.54
CA ALA A 200 33.53 13.71 35.96
C ALA A 200 33.51 13.69 34.40
N ALA A 201 34.48 14.32 33.74
CA ALA A 201 34.48 14.70 32.30
C ALA A 201 35.05 13.66 31.29
N LYS A 202 34.41 13.57 30.11
CA LYS A 202 34.83 13.28 28.69
C LYS A 202 35.96 12.22 28.42
N PRO A 203 35.81 11.24 27.47
CA PRO A 203 35.74 11.48 26.02
C PRO A 203 34.64 10.75 25.23
N LYS A 204 34.35 11.30 24.05
CA LYS A 204 33.47 10.71 23.02
C LYS A 204 34.17 9.51 22.39
N SER A 205 33.47 8.41 22.17
CA SER A 205 33.88 7.37 21.22
C SER A 205 32.65 6.69 20.59
N ASP A 206 32.72 6.67 19.27
CA ASP A 206 31.77 6.38 18.21
C ASP A 206 30.94 5.08 18.28
N ALA A 207 29.64 5.21 17.98
CA ALA A 207 28.83 4.12 17.45
C ALA A 207 28.96 4.10 15.91
N PRO A 208 28.95 2.93 15.24
CA PRO A 208 29.28 2.83 13.82
C PRO A 208 28.23 3.54 12.95
N THR A 209 28.70 4.49 12.16
CA THR A 209 27.90 5.20 11.15
C THR A 209 27.52 4.25 10.02
N PRO A 210 26.31 4.33 9.43
CA PRO A 210 25.96 3.52 8.27
C PRO A 210 26.90 3.81 7.10
N THR A 211 27.58 2.77 6.59
CA THR A 211 28.44 2.84 5.41
C THR A 211 27.64 3.41 4.24
N GLN A 212 28.02 4.60 3.77
CA GLN A 212 27.39 5.23 2.62
C GLN A 212 27.53 4.32 1.39
N ALA A 213 26.43 4.07 0.69
CA ALA A 213 26.44 3.34 -0.57
C ALA A 213 27.35 4.08 -1.56
N ARG A 214 28.36 3.39 -2.08
CA ARG A 214 29.35 3.97 -3.01
C ARG A 214 28.63 4.48 -4.26
N VAL A 215 28.54 5.79 -4.40
CA VAL A 215 27.98 6.44 -5.58
C VAL A 215 29.03 6.40 -6.68
N PHE A 216 28.86 5.49 -7.66
CA PHE A 216 29.72 5.46 -8.84
C PHE A 216 29.57 6.75 -9.63
N SER A 217 30.70 7.37 -9.95
CA SER A 217 30.76 8.53 -10.84
C SER A 217 30.19 8.18 -12.22
N SER A 218 29.77 9.21 -12.97
CA SER A 218 29.24 9.04 -14.33
C SER A 218 30.22 8.26 -15.23
N GLU A 219 31.53 8.50 -15.04
CA GLU A 219 32.59 7.87 -15.82
C GLU A 219 32.77 6.38 -15.46
N GLU A 220 32.69 6.02 -14.19
CA GLU A 220 32.69 4.62 -13.73
C GLU A 220 31.47 3.85 -14.25
N ARG A 221 30.28 4.48 -14.25
CA ARG A 221 29.05 3.88 -14.81
C ARG A 221 29.16 3.69 -16.33
N ALA A 222 29.75 4.64 -17.03
CA ALA A 222 29.99 4.54 -18.48
C ALA A 222 30.98 3.41 -18.81
N ALA A 223 32.06 3.27 -18.02
CA ALA A 223 33.03 2.19 -18.18
C ALA A 223 32.39 0.80 -17.91
N MET A 224 31.53 0.69 -16.89
CA MET A 224 30.82 -0.54 -16.56
C MET A 224 29.83 -0.93 -17.67
N LEU A 225 29.07 0.03 -18.20
CA LEU A 225 28.17 -0.19 -19.33
C LEU A 225 28.92 -0.61 -20.61
N LYS A 226 30.10 -0.03 -20.85
CA LYS A 226 30.95 -0.41 -21.99
C LYS A 226 31.44 -1.86 -21.87
N ARG A 227 31.88 -2.28 -20.68
CA ARG A 227 32.26 -3.69 -20.42
C ARG A 227 31.08 -4.65 -20.52
N ALA A 228 29.92 -4.28 -19.98
CA ALA A 228 28.72 -5.11 -20.07
C ALA A 228 28.26 -5.31 -21.52
N LYS A 229 28.33 -4.26 -22.35
CA LYS A 229 28.03 -4.36 -23.79
C LYS A 229 29.04 -5.21 -24.54
N ALA A 230 30.34 -5.09 -24.23
CA ALA A 230 31.37 -5.92 -24.85
C ALA A 230 31.17 -7.41 -24.53
N HIS A 231 30.90 -7.75 -23.27
CA HIS A 231 30.62 -9.12 -22.86
C HIS A 231 29.32 -9.66 -23.50
N ALA A 232 28.28 -8.84 -23.60
CA ALA A 232 27.04 -9.23 -24.28
C ALA A 232 27.26 -9.49 -25.77
N ALA A 233 28.14 -8.73 -26.43
CA ALA A 233 28.51 -8.95 -27.83
C ALA A 233 29.32 -10.24 -28.00
N GLU A 234 30.26 -10.51 -27.09
CA GLU A 234 31.06 -11.75 -27.10
C GLU A 234 30.20 -13.00 -26.86
N VAL A 235 29.30 -12.97 -25.89
CA VAL A 235 28.35 -14.06 -25.63
C VAL A 235 27.43 -14.30 -26.83
N LYS A 236 27.05 -13.24 -27.54
CA LYS A 236 26.22 -13.34 -28.76
C LYS A 236 27.01 -13.93 -29.93
N ALA A 237 28.28 -13.57 -30.08
CA ALA A 237 29.17 -14.11 -31.11
C ALA A 237 29.51 -15.59 -30.86
N ARG A 238 29.48 -16.05 -29.61
CA ARG A 238 29.74 -17.47 -29.25
C ARG A 238 28.50 -18.37 -29.35
N LYS A 239 27.31 -17.81 -29.55
CA LYS A 239 26.02 -18.51 -29.65
C LYS A 239 25.38 -18.43 -31.05
N GLY A 240 26.01 -17.73 -31.99
CA GLY A 240 25.68 -17.75 -33.41
C GLY A 240 26.70 -18.58 -34.16
#